data_AF-A0A9D6YRN0-F1
#
_entry.id   AF-A0A9D6YRN0-F1
#
_cell.length_a   1.000
_cell.length_b   1.000
_cell.length_c   1.000
_cell.angle_alpha   90.00
_cell.angle_beta   90.00
_cell.angle_gamma   90.00
#
_symmetry.space_group_name_H-M   'P 1'
#
loop_
_entity.id
_entity.type
_entity.pdbx_description
1 polymer ?
#
loop_
_entity_poly.entity_id
_entity_poly.type
_entity_poly.pdbx_seq_one_letter_code
_entity_poly.pdbx_strand_id
1 'polypeptide(L)' 'MKTIAIAADADIHGVGFAGGSRWLLIINTGGNSLSIIDAEIDQVVKTISVPKAPEGIAVNG' A
#
# COMPACT_ATOMS: atom_id res chain seq x y z
N MET A 1 -17.59 7.93 -6.35
CA MET A 1 -16.53 7.46 -5.43
C MET A 1 -16.02 6.13 -5.98
N LYS A 2 -14.70 5.97 -6.14
CA LYS A 2 -14.07 4.70 -6.48
C LYS A 2 -13.44 4.09 -5.23
N THR A 3 -13.47 2.77 -5.09
CA THR A 3 -12.88 2.04 -3.97
C THR A 3 -12.00 0.93 -4.52
N ILE A 4 -10.81 0.77 -3.95
CA ILE A 4 -9.89 -0.33 -4.24
C ILE A 4 -9.82 -1.17 -2.97
N ALA A 5 -10.14 -2.45 -3.07
CA ALA A 5 -9.98 -3.38 -1.97
C ALA A 5 -8.49 -3.74 -1.82
N ILE A 6 -8.06 -3.87 -0.57
CA ILE A 6 -6.72 -4.33 -0.22
C ILE A 6 -6.84 -5.57 0.70
N ALA A 7 -5.73 -5.99 1.30
CA ALA A 7 -5.67 -7.16 2.16
C ALA A 7 -6.71 -7.09 3.30
N ALA A 8 -7.40 -8.21 3.57
CA ALA A 8 -8.48 -8.26 4.57
C ALA A 8 -7.99 -8.10 6.01
N ASP A 9 -6.71 -8.37 6.24
CA ASP A 9 -5.99 -8.27 7.51
C ASP A 9 -5.22 -6.94 7.65
N ALA A 10 -5.50 -5.96 6.79
CA ALA A 10 -4.59 -4.85 6.61
C ALA A 10 -4.37 -4.01 7.87
N ASP A 11 -5.41 -3.72 8.67
CA ASP A 11 -5.31 -2.79 9.81
C ASP A 11 -4.42 -1.57 9.50
N ILE A 12 -4.89 -0.73 8.58
CA ILE A 12 -4.04 0.19 7.80
C ILE A 12 -3.60 1.39 8.64
N HIS A 13 -2.31 1.72 8.63
CA HIS A 13 -1.78 2.92 9.30
C HIS A 13 -1.19 3.96 8.34
N GLY A 14 -0.59 3.52 7.22
CA GLY A 14 0.22 4.39 6.37
C GLY A 14 -0.18 4.36 4.89
N VAL A 15 -0.22 5.53 4.26
CA VAL A 15 -0.38 5.71 2.82
C VAL A 15 0.76 6.56 2.25
N GLY A 16 1.27 6.20 1.08
CA GLY A 16 2.28 6.96 0.34
C GLY A 16 2.03 6.93 -1.17
N PHE A 17 2.54 7.94 -1.88
CA PHE A 17 2.49 8.02 -3.34
C PHE A 17 3.89 8.01 -3.93
N ALA A 18 4.10 7.29 -5.03
CA ALA A 18 5.38 7.19 -5.71
C ALA A 18 5.23 7.19 -7.24
N GLY A 19 6.35 7.37 -7.95
CA GLY A 19 6.40 7.29 -9.42
C GLY A 19 5.48 8.27 -10.13
N GLY A 20 5.50 9.54 -9.73
CA GLY A 20 4.63 10.56 -10.31
C GLY A 20 3.14 10.33 -10.06
N SER A 21 2.80 9.81 -8.88
CA SER A 21 1.42 9.48 -8.44
C SER A 21 0.78 8.26 -9.13
N ARG A 22 1.55 7.50 -9.92
CA ARG A 22 1.07 6.22 -10.47
C ARG A 22 0.89 5.15 -9.39
N TRP A 23 1.78 5.13 -8.39
CA TRP A 23 1.80 4.09 -7.37
C TRP A 23 1.21 4.59 -6.07
N LEU A 24 0.20 3.90 -5.57
CA LEU A 24 -0.33 4.05 -4.23
C LEU A 24 0.25 2.91 -3.36
N LEU A 25 0.91 3.29 -2.28
CA LEU A 25 1.58 2.40 -1.34
C LEU A 25 0.75 2.36 -0.06
N ILE A 26 0.32 1.17 0.37
CA ILE A 26 -0.52 0.99 1.55
C ILE A 26 0.13 0.01 2.52
N ILE A 27 0.39 0.46 3.73
CA ILE A 27 0.89 -0.38 4.81
C ILE A 27 -0.26 -1.17 5.43
N ASN A 28 -0.10 -2.49 5.43
CA ASN A 28 -0.97 -3.44 6.07
C ASN A 28 -0.32 -3.84 7.42
N THR A 29 -0.50 -3.04 8.47
CA THR A 29 0.09 -3.24 9.80
C THR A 29 -0.27 -4.62 10.37
N GLY A 30 -1.55 -5.00 10.33
CA GLY A 30 -2.03 -6.29 10.83
C GLY A 30 -1.49 -7.48 10.03
N GLY A 31 -1.35 -7.30 8.72
CA GLY A 31 -0.86 -8.31 7.78
C GLY A 31 0.67 -8.34 7.59
N ASN A 32 1.43 -7.48 8.27
CA ASN A 32 2.88 -7.33 8.11
C ASN A 32 3.32 -7.23 6.63
N SER A 33 2.60 -6.44 5.85
CA SER A 33 2.86 -6.30 4.41
C SER A 33 2.68 -4.87 3.89
N LEU A 34 3.16 -4.63 2.68
CA LEU A 34 2.95 -3.42 1.89
C LEU A 34 2.26 -3.80 0.58
N SER A 35 1.10 -3.22 0.32
CA SER A 35 0.43 -3.31 -0.99
C SER A 35 0.88 -2.16 -1.89
N ILE A 36 1.21 -2.48 -3.14
CA ILE A 36 1.46 -1.53 -4.22
C ILE A 36 0.28 -1.60 -5.19
N ILE A 37 -0.36 -0.46 -5.38
CA ILE A 37 -1.53 -0.29 -6.24
C ILE A 37 -1.13 0.57 -7.44
N ASP A 38 -1.46 0.11 -8.65
CA ASP A 38 -1.41 0.94 -9.86
C ASP A 38 -2.70 1.77 -9.95
N ALA A 39 -2.57 3.08 -9.87
CA ALA A 39 -3.69 4.01 -9.93
C ALA A 39 -4.24 4.22 -11.37
N GLU A 40 -3.52 3.79 -12.42
CA GLU A 40 -4.03 3.87 -13.80
C GLU A 40 -5.12 2.82 -14.04
N ILE A 41 -4.98 1.64 -13.44
CA ILE A 41 -5.86 0.49 -13.64
C ILE A 41 -6.65 0.08 -12.40
N ASP A 42 -6.50 0.82 -11.30
CA ASP A 42 -7.18 0.62 -10.02
C ASP A 42 -6.96 -0.81 -9.43
N GLN A 43 -5.73 -1.35 -9.51
CA GLN A 43 -5.41 -2.72 -9.09
C GLN A 43 -4.19 -2.81 -8.16
N VAL A 44 -4.27 -3.71 -7.17
CA VAL A 44 -3.09 -4.17 -6.42
C VAL A 44 -2.21 -4.99 -7.37
N VAL A 45 -1.03 -4.47 -7.69
CA VAL A 45 -0.09 -5.14 -8.61
C VAL A 45 0.99 -5.91 -7.86
N LYS A 46 1.20 -5.62 -6.57
CA LYS A 46 2.19 -6.30 -5.74
C LYS A 46 1.84 -6.24 -4.27
N THR A 47 2.16 -7.31 -3.55
CA THR A 47 2.20 -7.31 -2.08
C THR A 47 3.58 -7.74 -1.65
N ILE A 48 4.18 -7.00 -0.73
CA ILE A 48 5.54 -7.21 -0.24
C ILE A 48 5.45 -7.51 1.26
N SER A 49 5.99 -8.64 1.71
CA SER A 49 6.14 -8.91 3.13
C SER A 49 7.17 -7.96 3.75
N VAL A 50 6.84 -7.39 4.90
CA VAL A 50 7.72 -6.51 5.67
C VAL A 50 7.86 -7.03 7.10
N PRO A 51 8.85 -6.56 7.88
CA PRO A 51 8.95 -6.89 9.30
C PRO A 51 7.71 -6.48 10.09
N LYS A 52 7.60 -7.01 11.31
CA LYS A 52 6.39 -6.90 12.14
C LYS A 52 5.92 -5.46 12.35
N ALA A 53 4.60 -5.27 12.23
CA ALA A 53 3.87 -4.04 12.55
C ALA A 53 4.47 -2.77 11.89
N PRO A 54 4.56 -2.73 10.55
CA PRO A 54 4.92 -1.51 9.85
C PRO A 54 3.86 -0.42 10.09
N GLU A 55 4.26 0.84 10.23
CA GLU A 55 3.29 1.95 10.49
C GLU A 55 3.37 3.09 9.47
N GLY A 56 4.56 3.39 8.96
CA GLY A 56 4.80 4.55 8.10
C GLY A 56 5.43 4.21 6.76
N ILE A 57 5.26 5.12 5.79
CA ILE A 57 5.93 5.09 4.49
C ILE A 57 6.71 6.38 4.32
N ALA A 58 8.00 6.25 3.97
CA ALA A 58 8.79 7.34 3.43
C ALA A 58 9.14 7.00 1.97
N VAL A 59 8.85 7.93 1.06
CA VAL A 59 9.17 7.80 -0.36
C VAL A 59 10.29 8.76 -0.70
N ASN A 60 11.33 8.28 -1.36
CA ASN A 60 12.38 9.10 -1.95
C ASN A 60 12.23 9.07 -3.48
N GLY A 61 12.40 10.23 -4.12
CA GLY A 61 12.19 10.45 -5.55
C GLY A 61 13.44 10.25 -6.39
#